data_AF-A0A382DFS3-F1
#
_entry.id   AF-A0A382DFS3-F1
#
_cell.length_a   1.000
_cell.length_b   1.000
_cell.length_c   1.000
_cell.angle_alpha   90.00
_cell.angle_beta   90.00
_cell.angle_gamma   90.00
#
_symmetry.space_group_name_H-M   'P 1'
#
loop_
_entity.id
_entity.type
_entity.pdbx_description
1 polymer ?
#
loop_
_entity_poly.entity_id
_entity_poly.type
_entity_poly.pdbx_seq_one_letter_code
_entity_poly.pdbx_strand_id
1 'polypeptide(L)'
;MLVLGFSPAQAATREEIKSVAEELVCLCGNCNRESLATCVCTDFAVPERETIGSALDQGQTRQQVIDSFIARFGSMGLASPP
;
A
#
# COMPACT_ATOMS: atom_id res chain seq x y z
N MET A 1 7.60 -23.61 -27.58
CA MET A 1 7.27 -23.68 -26.15
C MET A 1 7.72 -22.39 -25.50
N LEU A 2 6.89 -21.87 -24.59
CA LEU A 2 6.83 -20.49 -24.12
C LEU A 2 8.14 -19.98 -23.52
N VAL A 3 8.51 -18.74 -23.87
CA VAL A 3 9.54 -17.97 -23.17
C VAL A 3 8.93 -17.52 -21.85
N LEU A 4 9.32 -18.15 -20.74
CA LEU A 4 9.03 -17.68 -19.39
C LEU A 4 9.86 -16.42 -19.16
N GLY A 5 9.25 -15.27 -19.43
CA GLY A 5 9.83 -13.96 -19.13
C GLY A 5 9.88 -13.77 -17.61
N PHE A 6 11.04 -14.00 -17.02
CA PHE A 6 11.35 -13.51 -15.68
C PHE A 6 11.64 -12.02 -15.80
N SER A 7 10.63 -11.19 -15.58
CA SER A 7 10.84 -9.76 -15.36
C SER A 7 11.66 -9.59 -14.08
N PRO A 8 12.77 -8.82 -14.09
CA PRO A 8 13.47 -8.51 -12.86
C PRO A 8 12.52 -7.76 -11.93
N ALA A 9 12.58 -8.09 -10.64
CA ALA A 9 11.96 -7.31 -9.58
C ALA A 9 12.43 -5.85 -9.73
N GLN A 10 11.53 -5.00 -10.22
CA GLN A 10 11.77 -3.57 -10.34
C GLN A 10 11.43 -2.95 -8.99
N ALA A 11 12.30 -2.07 -8.52
CA ALA A 11 11.99 -1.29 -7.32
C ALA A 11 10.74 -0.45 -7.59
N ALA A 12 9.80 -0.47 -6.65
CA ALA A 12 8.57 0.29 -6.68
C ALA A 12 8.89 1.78 -6.74
N THR A 13 8.25 2.46 -7.68
CA THR A 13 8.35 3.91 -7.79
C THR A 13 7.57 4.60 -6.67
N ARG A 14 7.93 5.85 -6.39
CA ARG A 14 7.21 6.67 -5.41
C ARG A 14 5.74 6.85 -5.81
N GLU A 15 5.48 6.96 -7.11
CA GLU A 15 4.15 7.12 -7.70
C GLU A 15 3.30 5.86 -7.51
N GLU A 16 3.86 4.66 -7.69
CA GLU A 16 3.16 3.39 -7.43
C GLU A 16 2.79 3.24 -5.95
N ILE A 17 3.74 3.52 -5.05
CA ILE A 17 3.49 3.48 -3.59
C ILE A 17 2.40 4.48 -3.24
N LYS A 18 2.47 5.71 -3.78
CA LYS A 18 1.46 6.76 -3.56
C LYS A 18 0.08 6.33 -4.02
N SER A 19 -0.04 5.71 -5.20
CA SER A 19 -1.32 5.28 -5.76
C SER A 19 -2.01 4.18 -4.93
N VAL A 20 -1.23 3.30 -4.29
CA VAL A 20 -1.79 2.33 -3.32
C VAL A 20 -2.16 3.04 -2.02
N ALA A 21 -1.28 3.91 -1.52
CA ALA A 21 -1.46 4.62 -0.26
C ALA A 21 -2.65 5.62 -0.27
N GLU A 22 -3.11 6.04 -1.45
CA GLU A 22 -4.32 6.85 -1.62
C GLU A 22 -5.61 6.07 -1.33
N GLU A 23 -5.60 4.74 -1.52
CA GLU A 23 -6.76 3.87 -1.29
C GLU A 23 -6.94 3.46 0.18
N LEU A 24 -5.93 3.71 1.00
CA LEU A 24 -5.85 3.21 2.37
C LEU A 24 -5.81 4.38 3.35
N VAL A 25 -6.54 4.29 4.45
CA VAL A 25 -6.52 5.30 5.51
C VAL A 25 -5.48 4.98 6.58
N CYS A 26 -4.92 6.03 7.17
CA CYS A 26 -4.10 5.93 8.35
C CYS A 26 -4.95 5.57 9.58
N LEU A 27 -4.48 4.61 10.38
CA LEU A 27 -5.16 4.12 11.57
C LEU A 27 -4.42 4.49 12.86
N CYS A 28 -3.58 5.53 12.83
CA CYS A 28 -2.81 5.97 14.00
C CYS A 28 -3.66 6.55 15.15
N GLY A 29 -4.93 6.86 14.92
CA GLY A 29 -5.84 7.45 15.90
C GLY A 29 -5.61 8.95 16.19
N ASN A 30 -4.55 9.56 15.63
CA ASN A 30 -4.17 10.95 15.91
C ASN A 30 -4.41 11.90 14.74
N CYS A 31 -4.73 11.39 13.56
CA CYS A 31 -5.11 12.17 12.38
C CYS A 31 -6.62 12.05 12.09
N ASN A 32 -7.15 12.91 11.22
CA ASN A 32 -8.56 12.89 10.79
C ASN A 32 -8.85 11.76 9.78
N ARG A 33 -8.34 10.54 10.03
CA ARG A 33 -8.42 9.39 9.10
C ARG A 33 -7.99 9.75 7.68
N GLU A 34 -6.90 10.50 7.57
CA GLU A 34 -6.31 10.85 6.28
C GLU A 34 -5.78 9.60 5.57
N SER A 35 -5.66 9.64 4.23
CA SER A 35 -5.02 8.54 3.49
C SER A 35 -3.58 8.34 3.91
N LEU A 36 -3.04 7.13 3.73
CA LEU A 36 -1.62 6.85 3.92
C LEU A 36 -0.74 7.69 2.99
N ALA A 37 -1.25 8.17 1.86
CA ALA A 37 -0.55 9.10 0.99
C ALA A 37 -0.46 10.53 1.56
N THR A 38 -1.43 10.94 2.39
CA THR A 38 -1.54 12.30 2.94
C THR A 38 -0.94 12.40 4.33
N CYS A 39 -1.20 11.39 5.18
CA CYS A 39 -0.82 11.44 6.59
C CYS A 39 0.71 11.40 6.74
N VAL A 40 1.25 12.36 7.49
CA VAL A 40 2.70 12.51 7.72
C VAL A 40 3.19 11.85 9.02
N CYS A 41 2.33 11.12 9.75
CA CYS A 41 2.73 10.50 11.01
C CYS A 41 3.80 9.42 10.79
N THR A 42 4.77 9.37 11.70
CA THR A 42 5.91 8.44 11.62
C THR A 42 5.60 7.06 12.17
N ASP A 43 4.67 6.96 13.12
CA ASP A 43 4.45 5.72 13.88
C ASP A 43 3.55 4.71 13.16
N PHE A 44 2.81 5.14 12.14
CA PHE A 44 1.92 4.27 11.36
C PHE A 44 2.00 4.53 9.84
N ALA A 45 1.87 5.77 9.39
CA ALA A 45 1.77 6.04 7.96
C ALA A 45 3.08 5.79 7.21
N VAL A 46 4.23 6.14 7.80
CA VAL A 46 5.55 5.83 7.23
C VAL A 46 5.77 4.31 7.07
N PRO A 47 5.68 3.48 8.14
CA PRO A 47 5.95 2.04 8.02
C PRO A 47 4.95 1.31 7.11
N GLU A 48 3.69 1.76 7.03
CA GLU A 48 2.74 1.17 6.07
C GLU A 48 3.07 1.53 4.62
N ARG A 49 3.57 2.74 4.33
CA ARG A 49 4.10 3.08 2.99
C ARG A 49 5.34 2.27 2.64
N GLU A 50 6.21 2.00 3.61
CA GLU A 50 7.37 1.11 3.43
C GLU A 50 6.93 -0.34 3.16
N THR A 51 5.89 -0.81 3.87
CA THR A 51 5.28 -2.12 3.63
C THR A 51 4.69 -2.22 2.22
N ILE A 52 4.00 -1.17 1.76
CA ILE A 52 3.49 -1.07 0.38
C ILE A 52 4.64 -1.17 -0.62
N GLY A 53 5.71 -0.40 -0.44
CA GLY A 53 6.89 -0.44 -1.32
C GLY A 53 7.51 -1.83 -1.38
N SER A 54 7.74 -2.46 -0.22
CA SER A 54 8.31 -3.80 -0.14
C SER A 54 7.44 -4.86 -0.79
N ALA A 55 6.11 -4.76 -0.66
CA ALA A 55 5.16 -5.65 -1.32
C ALA A 55 5.23 -5.53 -2.85
N LEU A 56 5.28 -4.30 -3.36
CA LEU A 56 5.40 -4.02 -4.80
C LEU A 56 6.75 -4.51 -5.35
N ASP A 57 7.86 -4.29 -4.62
CA ASP A 57 9.19 -4.81 -4.96
C ASP A 57 9.20 -6.35 -5.12
N GLN A 58 8.37 -7.03 -4.33
CA GLN A 58 8.21 -8.50 -4.36
C GLN A 58 7.29 -8.97 -5.49
N GLY A 59 6.79 -8.07 -6.34
CA GLY A 59 5.92 -8.39 -7.47
C GLY A 59 4.46 -8.58 -7.08
N GLN A 60 4.05 -8.16 -5.89
CA GLN A 60 2.62 -8.12 -5.55
C GLN A 60 1.93 -7.02 -6.37
N THR A 61 0.73 -7.33 -6.85
CA THR A 61 -0.12 -6.36 -7.52
C THR A 61 -0.71 -5.36 -6.53
N ARG A 62 -1.06 -4.16 -7.02
CA ARG A 62 -1.81 -3.14 -6.25
C ARG A 62 -2.97 -3.72 -5.44
N GLN A 63 -3.79 -4.56 -6.06
CA GLN A 63 -4.96 -5.15 -5.40
C GLN A 63 -4.54 -6.10 -4.28
N GLN A 64 -3.52 -6.94 -4.49
CA GLN A 64 -3.00 -7.82 -3.45
C GLN A 64 -2.44 -7.06 -2.24
N VAL A 65 -1.82 -5.90 -2.45
CA VAL A 65 -1.35 -5.03 -1.35
C VAL A 65 -2.54 -4.48 -0.55
N ILE A 66 -3.56 -3.96 -1.25
CA ILE A 66 -4.80 -3.46 -0.63
C ILE A 66 -5.51 -4.57 0.15
N ASP A 67 -5.70 -5.74 -0.46
CA ASP A 67 -6.35 -6.89 0.17
C ASP A 67 -5.58 -7.35 1.41
N SER A 68 -4.24 -7.35 1.37
CA SER A 68 -3.39 -7.69 2.52
C SER A 68 -3.55 -6.68 3.66
N PHE A 69 -3.70 -5.39 3.35
CA PHE A 69 -3.97 -4.36 4.34
C PHE A 69 -5.36 -4.56 4.97
N ILE A 70 -6.39 -4.82 4.17
CA ILE A 70 -7.76 -5.10 4.64
C ILE A 70 -7.80 -6.36 5.49
N ALA A 71 -7.04 -7.41 5.14
CA ALA A 71 -6.96 -8.63 5.93
C ALA A 71 -6.40 -8.37 7.35
N ARG A 72 -5.50 -7.39 7.49
CA ARG A 72 -4.89 -7.00 8.78
C ARG A 72 -5.78 -6.06 9.59
N PHE A 73 -6.46 -5.12 8.94
CA PHE A 73 -7.10 -3.98 9.61
C PHE A 73 -8.62 -3.86 9.40
N GLY A 74 -9.20 -4.71 8.55
CA GLY A 74 -10.60 -4.68 8.15
C GLY A 74 -10.91 -3.64 7.05
N SER A 75 -12.13 -3.70 6.52
CA SER A 75 -12.59 -2.82 5.42
C SER A 75 -12.65 -1.34 5.82
N MET A 76 -12.67 -1.03 7.12
CA MET A 76 -12.55 0.32 7.66
C MET A 76 -11.20 1.00 7.36
N GLY A 77 -10.24 0.25 6.82
CA GLY A 77 -8.96 0.71 6.32
C GLY A 77 -9.00 1.29 4.90
N LEU A 78 -10.12 1.18 4.18
CA LEU A 78 -10.27 1.79 2.85
C LEU A 78 -10.61 3.28 2.94
N ALA A 79 -10.04 4.07 2.03
CA ALA A 79 -10.30 5.50 1.89
C ALA A 79 -11.66 5.79 1.22
N SER A 80 -12.16 4.86 0.42
CA SER A 80 -13.49 4.91 -0.17
C SER A 80 -14.26 3.62 0.15
N PRO A 81 -15.59 3.68 0.34
CA PRO A 81 -16.41 2.47 0.43
C PRO A 81 -16.25 1.62 -0.85
N PRO A 82 -16.30 0.27 -0.74
CA PRO A 82 -16.27 -0.63 -1.89
C PRO A 82 -17.55 -0.57 -2.73
#